data_AF-A0A843H0U9-F1
#
_entry.id   AF-A0A843H0U9-F1
#
_cell.length_a   1.000
_cell.length_b   1.000
_cell.length_c   1.000
_cell.angle_alpha   90.00
_cell.angle_beta   90.00
_cell.angle_gamma   90.00
#
_symmetry.space_group_name_H-M   'P 1'
#
loop_
_entity.id
_entity.type
_entity.pdbx_description
1 polymer ?
#
loop_
_entity_poly.entity_id
_entity_poly.type
_entity_poly.pdbx_seq_one_letter_code
_entity_poly.pdbx_strand_id
1 'polypeptide(L)'
;MGLDMYLYRKERISTIQKSIKYVDSNKHEKEIELKEGYPENTYNLDVVTEAAYWRKSNQIHKWFVDHIQDGVDDCREYYVSRGALVELLETCKKVKANSKLVDKNGIKVIEDPTTAKKLLPTCPGFFFGQYEYNESYMYDIDQTIEQLEELFKKDKTASWEVSYSYTSSW
;
A
#
# COMPACT_ATOMS: atom_id res chain seq x y z
N MET A 1 13.78 -11.34 -11.77
CA MET A 1 12.62 -11.08 -10.88
C MET A 1 13.05 -10.04 -9.87
N GLY A 2 12.13 -9.29 -9.27
CA GLY A 2 12.47 -8.19 -8.35
C GLY A 2 11.26 -7.82 -7.51
N LEU A 3 11.45 -7.08 -6.42
CA LEU A 3 10.41 -6.75 -5.44
C LEU A 3 9.19 -5.99 -6.02
N ASP A 4 8.05 -6.65 -6.00
CA ASP A 4 6.73 -6.10 -6.28
C ASP A 4 5.90 -6.13 -4.99
N MET A 5 5.23 -5.02 -4.67
CA MET A 5 4.54 -4.84 -3.39
C MET A 5 3.12 -4.35 -3.64
N TYR A 6 2.16 -4.91 -2.89
CA TYR A 6 0.74 -4.62 -3.05
C TYR A 6 0.11 -4.30 -1.70
N LEU A 7 -0.65 -3.22 -1.64
CA LEU A 7 -1.62 -2.97 -0.58
C LEU A 7 -3.00 -3.21 -1.17
N TYR A 8 -3.75 -4.15 -0.59
CA TYR A 8 -5.14 -4.38 -0.92
C TYR A 8 -6.05 -3.63 0.04
N ARG A 9 -7.15 -3.12 -0.50
CA ARG A 9 -8.29 -2.59 0.25
C ARG A 9 -9.47 -3.50 0.03
N LYS A 10 -10.09 -3.91 1.12
CA LYS A 10 -11.25 -4.79 1.15
C LYS A 10 -12.44 -4.04 1.76
N GLU A 11 -13.52 -3.95 1.00
CA GLU A 11 -14.82 -3.47 1.49
C GLU A 11 -15.75 -4.65 1.72
N ARG A 12 -16.33 -4.73 2.92
CA ARG A 12 -17.35 -5.72 3.21
C ARG A 12 -18.73 -5.13 3.00
N ILE A 13 -19.38 -5.57 1.93
CA ILE A 13 -20.75 -5.20 1.62
C ILE A 13 -21.67 -6.24 2.25
N SER A 14 -22.37 -5.84 3.32
CA SER A 14 -23.47 -6.64 3.88
C SER A 14 -24.73 -6.29 3.09
N THR A 15 -25.14 -7.17 2.17
CA THR A 15 -26.41 -6.98 1.45
C THR A 15 -27.40 -8.08 1.81
N ILE A 16 -28.67 -7.72 1.84
CA ILE A 16 -29.81 -8.66 1.85
C ILE A 16 -30.15 -9.06 0.40
N GLN A 17 -29.39 -8.58 -0.59
CA GLN A 17 -29.70 -8.73 -2.01
C GLN A 17 -29.14 -10.06 -2.55
N LYS A 18 -29.99 -10.80 -3.28
CA LYS A 18 -29.64 -12.07 -3.93
C LYS A 18 -28.77 -11.90 -5.19
N SER A 19 -28.52 -10.67 -5.60
CA SER A 19 -27.67 -10.35 -6.74
C SER A 19 -26.86 -9.08 -6.53
N ILE A 20 -25.70 -9.01 -7.17
CA ILE A 20 -24.81 -7.84 -7.17
C ILE A 20 -24.59 -7.40 -8.60
N LYS A 21 -24.83 -6.11 -8.85
CA LYS A 21 -24.53 -5.46 -10.12
C LYS A 21 -23.18 -4.79 -10.08
N TYR A 22 -22.37 -4.98 -11.10
CA TYR A 22 -21.07 -4.33 -11.25
C TYR A 22 -20.82 -3.95 -12.71
N VAL A 23 -19.88 -3.04 -12.93
CA VAL A 23 -19.45 -2.63 -14.27
C VAL A 23 -18.05 -3.19 -14.51
N ASP A 24 -17.87 -3.95 -15.59
CA ASP A 24 -16.56 -4.52 -15.93
C ASP A 24 -15.60 -3.49 -16.53
N SER A 25 -14.35 -3.88 -16.77
CA SER A 25 -13.32 -3.02 -17.37
C SER A 25 -13.68 -2.51 -18.79
N ASN A 26 -14.62 -3.18 -19.47
CA ASN A 26 -15.14 -2.78 -20.77
C ASN A 26 -16.41 -1.93 -20.67
N LYS A 27 -16.78 -1.49 -19.46
CA LYS A 27 -17.98 -0.70 -19.16
C LYS A 27 -19.30 -1.42 -19.38
N HIS A 28 -19.31 -2.76 -19.34
CA HIS A 28 -20.55 -3.53 -19.39
C HIS A 28 -21.11 -3.75 -17.98
N GLU A 29 -22.40 -3.49 -17.80
CA GLU A 29 -23.13 -3.90 -16.60
C GLU A 29 -23.26 -5.41 -16.57
N LYS A 30 -22.88 -6.01 -15.45
CA LYS A 30 -22.89 -7.44 -15.18
C LYS A 30 -23.62 -7.67 -13.87
N GLU A 31 -24.29 -8.80 -13.75
CA GLU A 31 -24.99 -9.21 -12.53
C GLU A 31 -24.51 -10.60 -12.11
N ILE A 32 -24.18 -10.74 -10.83
CA ILE A 32 -23.83 -12.03 -10.23
C ILE A 32 -25.01 -12.43 -9.34
N GLU A 33 -25.65 -13.54 -9.67
CA GLU A 33 -26.64 -14.18 -8.80
C GLU A 33 -25.94 -15.06 -7.76
N LEU A 34 -26.35 -14.91 -6.51
CA LEU A 34 -25.84 -15.73 -5.41
C LEU A 34 -26.60 -17.08 -5.40
N LYS A 35 -25.86 -18.20 -5.44
CA LYS A 35 -26.43 -19.55 -5.52
C LYS A 35 -27.31 -19.88 -4.29
N GLU A 36 -28.43 -20.55 -4.53
CA GLU A 36 -29.30 -21.09 -3.49
C GLU A 36 -28.59 -22.18 -2.64
N GLY A 37 -28.89 -22.24 -1.34
CA GLY A 37 -28.39 -23.28 -0.43
C GLY A 37 -27.80 -22.77 0.90
N TYR A 38 -27.62 -21.47 1.06
CA TYR A 38 -27.21 -20.84 2.31
C TYR A 38 -28.43 -20.28 3.07
N PRO A 39 -28.41 -20.23 4.43
CA PRO A 39 -29.51 -19.68 5.20
C PRO A 39 -29.86 -18.27 4.72
N GLU A 40 -31.17 -18.00 4.59
CA GLU A 40 -31.70 -16.69 4.17
C GLU A 40 -31.06 -15.57 5.01
N ASN A 41 -30.66 -14.48 4.35
CA ASN A 41 -30.11 -13.25 4.94
C ASN A 41 -28.66 -13.29 5.46
N THR A 42 -27.77 -14.12 4.90
CA THR A 42 -26.38 -14.25 5.40
C THR A 42 -25.29 -14.07 4.33
N TYR A 43 -25.52 -13.25 3.31
CA TYR A 43 -24.50 -12.98 2.28
C TYR A 43 -23.62 -11.79 2.68
N ASN A 44 -22.32 -12.04 2.82
CA ASN A 44 -21.31 -10.99 2.88
C ASN A 44 -20.53 -11.04 1.57
N LEU A 45 -20.47 -9.93 0.86
CA LEU A 45 -19.59 -9.76 -0.29
C LEU A 45 -18.36 -8.98 0.15
N ASP A 46 -17.18 -9.56 -0.05
CA ASP A 46 -15.94 -8.83 0.11
C ASP A 46 -15.46 -8.38 -1.28
N VAL A 47 -15.40 -7.07 -1.51
CA VAL A 47 -14.81 -6.48 -2.72
C VAL A 47 -13.37 -6.10 -2.40
N VAL A 48 -12.41 -6.74 -3.07
CA VAL A 48 -10.98 -6.50 -2.88
C VAL A 48 -10.42 -5.77 -4.09
N THR A 49 -9.75 -4.65 -3.85
CA THR A 49 -9.12 -3.80 -4.87
C THR A 49 -7.68 -3.50 -4.50
N GLU A 50 -6.80 -3.37 -5.49
CA GLU A 50 -5.47 -2.80 -5.28
C GLU A 50 -5.61 -1.33 -4.86
N ALA A 51 -5.10 -1.02 -3.67
CA ALA A 51 -5.15 0.30 -3.05
C ALA A 51 -3.87 1.09 -3.31
N ALA A 52 -2.73 0.40 -3.35
CA ALA A 52 -1.44 0.96 -3.68
C ALA A 52 -0.51 -0.14 -4.21
N TYR A 53 0.44 0.27 -5.03
CA TYR A 53 1.47 -0.59 -5.61
C TYR A 53 2.83 0.10 -5.52
N TRP A 54 3.86 -0.70 -5.23
CA TRP A 54 5.25 -0.22 -5.25
C TRP A 54 6.14 -1.20 -5.99
N ARG A 55 7.02 -0.65 -6.83
CA ARG A 55 8.03 -1.41 -7.55
C ARG A 55 9.40 -1.07 -7.00
N LYS A 56 10.01 -2.01 -6.27
CA LYS A 56 11.37 -1.88 -5.72
C LYS A 56 11.57 -0.66 -4.80
N SER A 57 10.51 -0.22 -4.10
CA SER A 57 10.58 0.85 -3.11
C SER A 57 11.13 0.32 -1.79
N ASN A 58 12.46 0.18 -1.74
CA ASN A 58 13.24 -0.53 -0.71
C ASN A 58 12.82 -0.19 0.73
N GLN A 59 12.87 1.11 1.07
CA GLN A 59 12.61 1.64 2.39
C GLN A 59 11.16 1.48 2.83
N ILE A 60 10.22 1.48 1.88
CA ILE A 60 8.79 1.30 2.17
C ILE A 60 8.53 -0.17 2.49
N HIS A 61 9.14 -1.07 1.71
CA HIS A 61 9.07 -2.49 1.98
C HIS A 61 9.66 -2.85 3.33
N LYS A 62 10.85 -2.33 3.65
CA LYS A 62 11.46 -2.53 4.95
C LYS A 62 10.54 -2.06 6.08
N TRP A 63 9.85 -0.93 5.90
CA TRP A 63 8.89 -0.44 6.89
C TRP A 63 7.76 -1.47 7.13
N PHE A 64 7.17 -2.04 6.08
CA PHE A 64 6.16 -3.09 6.22
C PHE A 64 6.71 -4.33 6.93
N VAL A 65 7.91 -4.79 6.56
CA VAL A 65 8.55 -5.94 7.22
C VAL A 65 8.72 -5.69 8.72
N ASP A 66 9.24 -4.52 9.09
CA ASP A 66 9.54 -4.19 10.49
C ASP A 66 8.27 -3.96 11.34
N HIS A 67 7.24 -3.31 10.79
CA HIS A 67 6.08 -2.84 11.56
C HIS A 67 4.85 -3.75 11.46
N ILE A 68 4.76 -4.57 10.40
CA ILE A 68 3.58 -5.39 10.09
C ILE A 68 3.90 -6.88 10.06
N GLN A 69 5.08 -7.27 9.58
CA GLN A 69 5.45 -8.68 9.38
C GLN A 69 6.39 -9.21 10.47
N ASP A 70 6.51 -8.50 11.60
CA ASP A 70 7.37 -8.87 12.74
C ASP A 70 8.83 -9.15 12.36
N GLY A 71 9.34 -8.46 11.35
CA GLY A 71 10.71 -8.62 10.83
C GLY A 71 10.92 -9.82 9.92
N VAL A 72 9.87 -10.59 9.61
CA VAL A 72 9.95 -11.79 8.76
C VAL A 72 9.33 -11.51 7.40
N ASP A 73 10.17 -11.40 6.37
CA ASP A 73 9.66 -11.42 4.99
C ASP A 73 9.50 -12.86 4.49
N ASP A 74 8.25 -13.33 4.51
CA ASP A 74 7.83 -14.61 3.96
C ASP A 74 6.83 -14.47 2.79
N CYS A 75 6.72 -13.27 2.21
CA CYS A 75 5.83 -12.95 1.09
C CYS A 75 4.35 -13.32 1.32
N ARG A 76 3.90 -13.48 2.57
CA ARG A 76 2.49 -13.72 2.90
C ARG A 76 1.71 -12.40 2.92
N GLU A 77 0.40 -12.55 2.92
CA GLU A 77 -0.52 -11.44 3.12
C GLU A 77 -0.70 -11.16 4.63
N TYR A 78 -0.54 -9.91 5.03
CA TYR A 78 -0.67 -9.45 6.42
C TYR A 78 -1.73 -8.36 6.54
N TYR A 79 -2.53 -8.40 7.61
CA TYR A 79 -3.47 -7.35 7.92
C TYR A 79 -2.73 -6.04 8.24
N VAL A 80 -3.20 -4.93 7.67
CA VAL A 80 -2.67 -3.59 7.95
C VAL A 80 -3.78 -2.75 8.54
N SER A 81 -3.57 -2.27 9.77
CA SER A 81 -4.52 -1.35 10.38
C SER A 81 -4.49 0.02 9.70
N ARG A 82 -5.62 0.72 9.71
CA ARG A 82 -5.66 2.12 9.25
C ARG A 82 -4.67 3.01 10.02
N GLY A 83 -4.48 2.74 11.31
CA GLY A 83 -3.52 3.46 12.15
C GLY A 83 -2.08 3.30 11.65
N ALA A 84 -1.70 2.09 11.26
CA ALA A 84 -0.37 1.83 10.68
C ALA A 84 -0.16 2.55 9.35
N LEU A 85 -1.18 2.60 8.47
CA LEU A 85 -1.08 3.38 7.23
C LEU A 85 -0.95 4.89 7.48
N VAL A 86 -1.62 5.40 8.52
CA VAL A 86 -1.43 6.80 8.96
C VAL A 86 0.00 7.01 9.47
N GLU A 87 0.54 6.08 10.25
CA GLU A 87 1.92 6.14 10.73
C GLU A 87 2.94 6.14 9.58
N LEU A 88 2.76 5.28 8.57
CA LEU A 88 3.59 5.27 7.36
C LEU A 88 3.51 6.63 6.63
N LEU A 89 2.29 7.15 6.42
CA LEU A 89 2.09 8.45 5.76
C LEU A 89 2.82 9.59 6.49
N GLU A 90 2.66 9.68 7.81
CA GLU A 90 3.28 10.73 8.62
C GLU A 90 4.82 10.57 8.67
N THR A 91 5.31 9.32 8.69
CA THR A 91 6.74 9.02 8.60
C THR A 91 7.32 9.50 7.25
N CYS A 92 6.66 9.19 6.14
CA CYS A 92 7.04 9.66 4.81
C CYS A 92 7.04 11.20 4.73
N LYS A 93 5.98 11.85 5.24
CA LYS A 93 5.91 13.32 5.30
C LYS A 93 7.04 13.94 6.11
N LYS A 94 7.38 13.32 7.26
CA LYS A 94 8.49 13.77 8.11
C LYS A 94 9.84 13.63 7.41
N VAL A 95 10.08 12.51 6.72
CA VAL A 95 11.29 12.34 5.90
C VAL A 95 11.35 13.39 4.81
N LYS A 96 10.26 13.60 4.06
CA LYS A 96 10.19 14.61 2.99
C LYS A 96 10.47 16.02 3.51
N ALA A 97 9.85 16.42 4.62
CA ALA A 97 10.04 17.75 5.20
C ALA A 97 11.48 18.02 5.69
N ASN A 98 12.24 16.96 6.00
CA ASN A 98 13.62 17.06 6.50
C ASN A 98 14.67 16.63 5.44
N SER A 99 14.26 16.44 4.19
CA SER A 99 15.16 16.02 3.11
C SER A 99 15.27 17.14 2.08
N LYS A 100 16.51 17.49 1.71
CA LYS A 100 16.81 18.45 0.66
C LYS A 100 17.71 17.78 -0.37
N LEU A 101 17.25 17.71 -1.62
CA LEU A 101 18.07 17.20 -2.72
C LEU A 101 19.07 18.26 -3.17
N VAL A 102 20.33 17.85 -3.32
CA VAL A 102 21.43 18.66 -3.87
C VAL A 102 22.11 17.89 -5.00
N ASP A 103 22.58 18.61 -6.02
CA ASP A 103 23.37 18.00 -7.08
C ASP A 103 24.79 17.71 -6.57
N LYS A 104 25.24 16.46 -6.71
CA LYS A 104 26.62 16.06 -6.52
C LYS A 104 27.08 15.31 -7.76
N ASN A 105 27.85 16.00 -8.61
CA ASN A 105 28.43 15.45 -9.85
C ASN A 105 27.36 14.92 -10.83
N GLY A 106 26.24 15.63 -10.98
CA GLY A 106 25.15 15.26 -11.88
C GLY A 106 24.18 14.21 -11.31
N ILE A 107 24.31 13.86 -10.03
CA ILE A 107 23.40 12.97 -9.32
C ILE A 107 22.77 13.75 -8.17
N LYS A 108 21.44 13.77 -8.10
CA LYS A 108 20.71 14.39 -6.99
C LYS A 108 20.67 13.46 -5.79
N VAL A 109 21.21 13.93 -4.67
CA VAL A 109 21.25 13.19 -3.41
C VAL A 109 20.68 14.00 -2.26
N ILE A 110 20.16 13.34 -1.23
CA ILE A 110 19.75 14.02 -0.01
C ILE A 110 21.01 14.58 0.68
N GLU A 111 21.04 15.89 0.94
CA GLU A 111 22.16 16.62 1.52
C GLU A 111 22.57 16.03 2.88
N ASP A 112 21.59 15.83 3.76
CA ASP A 112 21.73 15.14 5.04
C ASP A 112 20.69 13.99 5.16
N PRO A 113 21.08 12.73 4.92
CA PRO A 113 20.16 11.60 4.98
C PRO A 113 19.94 11.08 6.41
N THR A 114 20.39 11.77 7.47
CA THR A 114 20.29 11.28 8.86
C THR A 114 18.85 10.98 9.27
N THR A 115 17.91 11.87 8.95
CA THR A 115 16.48 11.66 9.25
C THR A 115 15.90 10.49 8.44
N ALA A 116 16.23 10.42 7.15
CA ALA A 116 15.80 9.35 6.26
C ALA A 116 16.30 7.98 6.76
N LYS A 117 17.59 7.86 7.06
CA LYS A 117 18.22 6.65 7.63
C LYS A 117 17.59 6.20 8.94
N LYS A 118 17.19 7.15 9.79
CA LYS A 118 16.60 6.84 11.09
C LYS A 118 15.16 6.36 10.97
N LEU A 119 14.37 6.95 10.08
CA LEU A 119 12.92 6.73 10.02
C LEU A 119 12.51 5.70 8.97
N LEU A 120 13.16 5.73 7.80
CA LEU A 120 12.89 4.85 6.66
C LEU A 120 14.22 4.34 6.10
N PRO A 121 14.96 3.50 6.87
CA PRO A 121 16.21 2.96 6.40
C PRO A 121 16.03 2.08 5.16
N THR A 122 17.01 2.12 4.24
CA THR A 122 17.09 1.10 3.19
C THR A 122 17.65 -0.20 3.78
N CYS A 123 17.21 -1.33 3.25
CA CYS A 123 17.64 -2.68 3.61
C CYS A 123 18.49 -3.28 2.48
N PRO A 124 19.65 -3.88 2.78
CA PRO A 124 20.43 -4.60 1.77
C PRO A 124 19.70 -5.83 1.25
N GLY A 125 19.81 -6.10 -0.05
CA GLY A 125 19.52 -7.40 -0.64
C GLY A 125 19.15 -7.34 -2.13
N PHE A 126 19.31 -8.47 -2.79
CA PHE A 126 19.38 -8.54 -4.24
C PHE A 126 18.12 -8.04 -4.97
N PHE A 127 16.93 -8.18 -4.37
CA PHE A 127 15.66 -7.90 -5.02
C PHE A 127 15.04 -6.53 -4.67
N PHE A 128 15.59 -5.81 -3.69
CA PHE A 128 14.89 -4.74 -2.97
C PHE A 128 14.98 -3.34 -3.59
N GLY A 129 15.71 -3.14 -4.69
CA GLY A 129 15.89 -1.81 -5.29
C GLY A 129 17.20 -1.14 -4.90
N GLN A 130 17.25 0.19 -5.02
CA GLN A 130 18.44 1.00 -4.72
C GLN A 130 18.63 1.21 -3.21
N TYR A 131 19.87 1.47 -2.80
CA TYR A 131 20.23 1.70 -1.38
C TYR A 131 20.51 3.17 -1.10
N GLU A 132 20.71 3.95 -2.15
CA GLU A 132 21.10 5.33 -2.11
C GLU A 132 19.95 6.23 -1.67
N TYR A 133 20.27 7.17 -0.78
CA TYR A 133 19.36 8.25 -0.38
C TYR A 133 19.41 9.37 -1.41
N ASN A 134 18.85 9.10 -2.59
CA ASN A 134 18.90 9.94 -3.78
C ASN A 134 17.51 10.40 -4.24
N GLU A 135 17.42 10.94 -5.45
CA GLU A 135 16.13 11.33 -6.03
C GLU A 135 15.16 10.15 -6.20
N SER A 136 15.64 8.93 -6.46
CA SER A 136 14.79 7.74 -6.57
C SER A 136 14.18 7.36 -5.21
N TYR A 137 14.97 7.43 -4.13
CA TYR A 137 14.45 7.29 -2.78
C TYR A 137 13.35 8.33 -2.50
N MET A 138 13.57 9.59 -2.86
CA MET A 138 12.58 10.65 -2.64
C MET A 138 11.34 10.49 -3.52
N TYR A 139 11.49 9.97 -4.73
CA TYR A 139 10.37 9.64 -5.60
C TYR A 139 9.45 8.60 -4.96
N ASP A 140 9.99 7.52 -4.42
CA ASP A 140 9.20 6.51 -3.69
C ASP A 140 8.47 7.09 -2.47
N ILE A 141 9.10 8.01 -1.73
CA ILE A 141 8.46 8.72 -0.61
C ILE A 141 7.27 9.53 -1.11
N ASP A 142 7.45 10.27 -2.20
CA ASP A 142 6.39 11.11 -2.79
C ASP A 142 5.23 10.25 -3.31
N GLN A 143 5.52 9.16 -4.03
CA GLN A 143 4.51 8.23 -4.52
C GLN A 143 3.75 7.55 -3.37
N THR A 144 4.43 7.22 -2.28
CA THR A 144 3.78 6.64 -1.10
C THR A 144 2.83 7.65 -0.45
N ILE A 145 3.24 8.91 -0.32
CA ILE A 145 2.37 9.97 0.21
C ILE A 145 1.14 10.13 -0.68
N GLU A 146 1.32 10.24 -1.99
CA GLU A 146 0.24 10.43 -2.96
C GLU A 146 -0.79 9.28 -2.90
N GLN A 147 -0.32 8.04 -2.97
CA GLN A 147 -1.18 6.85 -2.93
C GLN A 147 -1.99 6.77 -1.61
N LEU A 148 -1.35 7.00 -0.46
CA LEU A 148 -2.03 6.94 0.85
C LEU A 148 -2.99 8.11 1.07
N GLU A 149 -2.65 9.32 0.60
CA GLU A 149 -3.58 10.45 0.66
C GLU A 149 -4.80 10.25 -0.23
N GLU A 150 -4.63 9.66 -1.42
CA GLU A 150 -5.75 9.28 -2.28
C GLU A 150 -6.62 8.20 -1.64
N LEU A 151 -5.99 7.16 -1.07
CA LEU A 151 -6.67 6.10 -0.33
C LEU A 151 -7.56 6.67 0.77
N PHE A 152 -7.00 7.54 1.63
CA PHE A 152 -7.77 8.15 2.72
C PHE A 152 -8.86 9.12 2.25
N LYS A 153 -8.74 9.72 1.06
CA LYS A 153 -9.85 10.49 0.46
C LYS A 153 -10.99 9.55 0.07
N LYS A 154 -10.70 8.41 -0.56
CA LYS A 154 -11.70 7.39 -0.95
C LYS A 154 -12.40 6.82 0.28
N ASP A 155 -11.67 6.56 1.36
CA ASP A 155 -12.26 5.99 2.59
C ASP A 155 -13.26 6.90 3.28
N LYS A 156 -13.11 8.23 3.17
CA LYS A 156 -14.12 9.18 3.70
C LYS A 156 -15.48 9.03 3.05
N THR A 157 -15.54 8.45 1.86
CA THR A 157 -16.76 8.21 1.09
C THR A 157 -17.22 6.75 1.14
N ALA A 158 -16.48 5.88 1.84
CA ALA A 158 -16.84 4.48 1.97
C ALA A 158 -18.14 4.33 2.77
N SER A 159 -19.08 3.56 2.23
CA SER A 159 -20.37 3.28 2.88
C SER A 159 -20.32 2.04 3.78
N TRP A 160 -19.21 1.32 3.77
CA TRP A 160 -19.06 0.00 4.35
C TRP A 160 -17.78 -0.14 5.17
N GLU A 161 -17.67 -1.22 5.94
CA GLU A 161 -16.44 -1.53 6.69
C GLU A 161 -15.28 -1.78 5.71
N VAL A 162 -14.16 -1.11 5.97
CA VAL A 162 -12.93 -1.19 5.17
C VAL A 162 -11.82 -1.83 5.98
N SER A 163 -11.11 -2.77 5.37
CA SER A 163 -9.88 -3.38 5.89
C SER A 163 -8.78 -3.36 4.83
N TYR A 164 -7.52 -3.46 5.26
CA TYR A 164 -6.38 -3.46 4.35
C TYR A 164 -5.48 -4.66 4.62
N SER A 165 -4.79 -5.10 3.58
CA SER A 165 -3.74 -6.11 3.71
C SER A 165 -2.56 -5.80 2.80
N TYR A 166 -1.38 -6.20 3.22
CA TYR A 166 -0.12 -6.00 2.50
C TYR A 166 0.48 -7.34 2.10
N THR A 167 1.05 -7.42 0.90
CA THR A 167 1.87 -8.55 0.45
C THR A 167 2.99 -8.09 -0.49
N SER A 168 4.02 -8.91 -0.63
CA SER A 168 5.17 -8.70 -1.51
C SER A 168 5.51 -9.98 -2.30
N SER A 169 6.27 -9.83 -3.38
CA SER A 169 6.79 -10.94 -4.20
C SER A 169 8.14 -10.57 -4.81
N TRP A 170 9.07 -11.52 -4.86
CA TRP A 170 10.42 -11.35 -5.43
C TRP A 170 11.05 -12.61 -6.02
#